data_AF-A0A150KNH3-F1
#
_entry.id   AF-A0A150KNH3-F1
#
_cell.length_a   1.000
_cell.length_b   1.000
_cell.length_c   1.000
_cell.angle_alpha   90.00
_cell.angle_beta   90.00
_cell.angle_gamma   90.00
#
_symmetry.space_group_name_H-M   'P 1'
#
loop_
_entity.id
_entity.type
_entity.pdbx_description
1 polymer ?
#
loop_
_entity_poly.entity_id
_entity_poly.type
_entity_poly.pdbx_seq_one_letter_code
_entity_poly.pdbx_strand_id
1 'polypeptide(L)'
;MAEQQLKIRDSVPLITKDTPLQKTIPASDIEKYLSGEYVGIGGYIAKFYDVGHIKNCDDVVESFRLDYTSWNGNRLFSVDGNVYGKIKFTTNNVDNIEIPYGERFGGTNTDGPPCTQNGFTGSRNGEFVPEWHFNNRYFPDNGAELYRVTDGTEKLVAIFDSDLKLFIPVKYWEVKNDKTRVLKET
;
A
#
# COMPACT_ATOMS: atom_id res chain seq x y z
N MET A 1 -20.49 11.49 -17.84
CA MET A 1 -19.17 11.52 -17.16
C MET A 1 -19.07 10.45 -16.08
N ALA A 2 -19.88 10.49 -15.01
CA ALA A 2 -19.81 9.49 -13.92
C ALA A 2 -20.06 8.05 -14.41
N GLU A 3 -21.08 7.82 -15.25
CA GLU A 3 -21.37 6.50 -15.81
C GLU A 3 -20.22 5.91 -16.65
N GLN A 4 -19.50 6.74 -17.40
CA GLN A 4 -18.37 6.29 -18.21
C GLN A 4 -17.18 5.91 -17.31
N GLN A 5 -16.94 6.69 -16.26
CA GLN A 5 -15.91 6.40 -15.27
C GLN A 5 -16.22 5.13 -14.47
N LEU A 6 -17.48 4.90 -14.09
CA LEU A 6 -17.94 3.64 -13.47
C LEU A 6 -17.64 2.45 -14.38
N LYS A 7 -18.04 2.52 -15.66
CA LYS A 7 -17.77 1.44 -16.62
C LYS A 7 -16.28 1.12 -16.73
N ILE A 8 -15.42 2.13 -16.72
CA ILE A 8 -13.96 1.94 -16.73
C ILE A 8 -13.51 1.29 -15.42
N ARG A 9 -13.96 1.79 -14.27
CA ARG A 9 -13.54 1.26 -12.96
C ARG A 9 -14.00 -0.16 -12.71
N ASP A 10 -15.23 -0.49 -13.10
CA ASP A 10 -15.83 -1.81 -12.94
C ASP A 10 -15.24 -2.82 -13.93
N SER A 11 -14.58 -2.35 -15.01
CA SER A 11 -13.82 -3.22 -15.91
C SER A 11 -12.46 -3.66 -15.34
N VAL A 12 -11.95 -2.95 -14.33
CA VAL A 12 -10.73 -3.36 -13.63
C VAL A 12 -11.03 -4.64 -12.85
N PRO A 13 -10.29 -5.74 -13.06
CA PRO A 13 -10.55 -6.99 -12.34
C PRO A 13 -10.59 -6.77 -10.82
N LEU A 14 -11.39 -7.57 -10.11
CA LEU A 14 -11.41 -7.52 -8.64
C LEU A 14 -10.10 -8.02 -8.02
N ILE A 15 -9.87 -7.69 -6.76
CA ILE A 15 -8.80 -8.32 -5.97
C ILE A 15 -9.22 -9.74 -5.63
N THR A 16 -8.27 -10.66 -5.69
CA THR A 16 -8.41 -12.04 -5.22
C THR A 16 -7.33 -12.33 -4.20
N LYS A 17 -7.42 -13.45 -3.49
CA LYS A 17 -6.42 -13.86 -2.49
C LYS A 17 -5.00 -13.97 -3.07
N ASP A 18 -4.90 -14.27 -4.36
CA ASP A 18 -3.63 -14.45 -5.07
C ASP A 18 -3.13 -13.14 -5.72
N THR A 19 -3.91 -12.05 -5.64
CA THR A 19 -3.53 -10.75 -6.19
C THR A 19 -2.48 -10.09 -5.29
N PRO A 20 -1.27 -9.81 -5.80
CA PRO A 20 -0.28 -9.05 -5.03
C PRO A 20 -0.75 -7.60 -4.88
N LEU A 21 -0.72 -7.10 -3.65
CA LEU A 21 -1.14 -5.77 -3.26
C LEU A 21 0.06 -4.93 -2.81
N GLN A 22 -0.11 -3.62 -2.87
CA GLN A 22 0.85 -2.62 -2.42
C GLN A 22 0.19 -1.62 -1.47
N LYS A 23 0.84 -1.40 -0.32
CA LYS A 23 0.62 -0.24 0.54
C LYS A 23 1.84 0.66 0.50
N THR A 24 1.66 1.90 0.05
CA THR A 24 2.65 2.97 0.20
C THR A 24 2.48 3.59 1.59
N ILE A 25 3.57 3.73 2.35
CA ILE A 25 3.58 4.29 3.71
C ILE A 25 4.65 5.40 3.84
N PRO A 26 4.46 6.37 4.75
CA PRO A 26 5.50 7.33 5.07
C PRO A 26 6.79 6.66 5.54
N ALA A 27 7.94 7.26 5.29
CA ALA A 27 9.23 6.72 5.75
C ALA A 27 9.29 6.51 7.27
N SER A 28 8.63 7.39 8.04
CA SER A 28 8.55 7.29 9.51
C SER A 28 7.78 6.07 10.00
N ASP A 29 6.85 5.53 9.20
CA ASP A 29 6.08 4.35 9.57
C ASP A 29 6.87 3.05 9.40
N ILE A 30 7.98 3.06 8.64
CA ILE A 30 8.85 1.88 8.49
C ILE A 30 9.30 1.38 9.87
N GLU A 31 9.82 2.28 10.71
CA GLU A 31 10.32 1.91 12.03
C GLU A 31 9.21 1.43 12.97
N LYS A 32 7.97 1.90 12.79
CA LYS A 32 6.82 1.42 13.57
C LYS A 32 6.46 -0.03 13.23
N TYR A 33 6.61 -0.44 11.97
CA TYR A 33 6.47 -1.86 11.62
C TYR A 33 7.64 -2.69 12.14
N LEU A 34 8.87 -2.16 12.10
CA LEU A 34 10.06 -2.87 12.60
C LEU A 34 10.08 -3.02 14.13
N SER A 35 9.46 -2.09 14.86
CA SER A 35 9.34 -2.14 16.32
C SER A 35 8.15 -2.99 16.79
N GLY A 36 7.24 -3.36 15.90
CA GLY A 36 5.98 -4.03 16.23
C GLY A 36 4.89 -3.10 16.76
N GLU A 37 5.08 -1.78 16.72
CA GLU A 37 4.01 -0.81 17.00
C GLU A 37 2.88 -0.96 15.96
N TYR A 38 3.25 -1.11 14.68
CA TYR A 38 2.32 -1.42 13.59
C TYR A 38 2.50 -2.86 13.13
N VAL A 39 1.39 -3.59 13.07
CA VAL A 39 1.39 -5.02 12.69
C VAL A 39 0.36 -5.35 11.60
N GLY A 40 -0.64 -4.49 11.41
CA GLY A 40 -1.69 -4.66 10.41
C GLY A 40 -1.69 -3.57 9.34
N ILE A 41 -2.10 -3.93 8.14
CA ILE A 41 -2.25 -3.06 6.98
C ILE A 41 -3.72 -2.68 6.83
N GLY A 42 -4.01 -1.41 6.53
CA GLY A 42 -5.38 -0.94 6.32
C GLY A 42 -5.43 0.35 5.50
N GLY A 43 -6.63 0.90 5.39
CA GLY A 43 -6.93 2.07 4.55
C GLY A 43 -6.69 1.80 3.07
N TYR A 44 -6.28 2.84 2.34
CA TYR A 44 -6.14 2.78 0.88
C TYR A 44 -4.93 1.95 0.40
N ILE A 45 -5.15 1.08 -0.57
CA ILE A 45 -4.15 0.18 -1.18
C ILE A 45 -4.35 0.13 -2.70
N ALA A 46 -3.36 -0.41 -3.41
CA ALA A 46 -3.43 -0.66 -4.84
C ALA A 46 -2.99 -2.09 -5.16
N LYS A 47 -3.35 -2.60 -6.35
CA LYS A 47 -2.73 -3.84 -6.85
C LYS A 47 -1.31 -3.56 -7.25
N PHE A 48 -0.38 -4.42 -6.85
CA PHE A 48 1.04 -4.22 -7.11
C PHE A 48 1.36 -4.13 -8.61
N TYR A 49 0.64 -4.88 -9.46
CA TYR A 49 0.85 -4.83 -10.92
C TYR A 49 0.50 -3.48 -11.55
N ASP A 50 -0.40 -2.71 -10.91
CA ASP A 50 -0.84 -1.42 -11.43
C ASP A 50 0.11 -0.28 -11.02
N VAL A 51 0.95 -0.48 -10.00
CA VAL A 51 1.71 0.63 -9.38
C VAL A 51 3.16 0.31 -9.03
N GLY A 52 3.58 -0.95 -9.13
CA GLY A 52 4.93 -1.37 -8.71
C GLY A 52 6.05 -0.79 -9.57
N HIS A 53 5.74 -0.21 -10.73
CA HIS A 53 6.67 0.52 -11.58
C HIS A 53 6.91 1.97 -11.12
N ILE A 54 6.01 2.53 -10.31
CA ILE A 54 6.07 3.91 -9.83
C ILE A 54 6.99 3.97 -8.59
N LYS A 55 8.23 4.41 -8.78
CA LYS A 55 9.28 4.31 -7.74
C LYS A 55 9.92 5.63 -7.34
N ASN A 56 9.96 6.63 -8.23
CA ASN A 56 10.48 7.94 -7.87
C ASN A 56 9.51 8.60 -6.88
N CYS A 57 10.03 9.27 -5.85
CA CYS A 57 9.18 9.82 -4.81
C CYS A 57 8.16 10.84 -5.36
N ASP A 58 8.59 11.72 -6.26
CA ASP A 58 7.71 12.69 -6.92
C ASP A 58 6.57 11.99 -7.68
N ASP A 59 6.90 10.97 -8.48
CA ASP A 59 5.89 10.20 -9.21
C ASP A 59 4.93 9.49 -8.24
N VAL A 60 5.43 8.94 -7.13
CA VAL A 60 4.60 8.34 -6.08
C VAL A 60 3.66 9.39 -5.47
N VAL A 61 4.17 10.56 -5.10
CA VAL A 61 3.35 11.64 -4.54
C VAL A 61 2.28 12.08 -5.53
N GLU A 62 2.63 12.27 -6.80
CA GLU A 62 1.70 12.74 -7.82
C GLU A 62 0.67 11.69 -8.24
N SER A 63 1.07 10.41 -8.34
CA SER A 63 0.19 9.31 -8.74
C SER A 63 -0.84 8.97 -7.67
N PHE A 64 -0.45 9.02 -6.39
CA PHE A 64 -1.30 8.66 -5.27
C PHE A 64 -1.88 9.86 -4.51
N ARG A 65 -1.55 11.10 -4.95
CA ARG A 65 -1.96 12.34 -4.27
C ARG A 65 -1.59 12.39 -2.81
N LEU A 66 -0.35 12.00 -2.51
CA LEU A 66 0.17 11.96 -1.14
C LEU A 66 0.68 13.33 -0.65
N ASP A 67 0.39 14.39 -1.40
CA ASP A 67 0.75 15.78 -1.10
C ASP A 67 -0.14 16.45 -0.03
N TYR A 68 -1.09 15.70 0.54
CA TYR A 68 -2.04 16.19 1.52
C TYR A 68 -1.41 16.40 2.91
N THR A 69 -1.98 17.35 3.64
CA THR A 69 -1.69 17.55 5.06
C THR A 69 -2.62 16.66 5.88
N SER A 70 -2.04 15.86 6.78
CA SER A 70 -2.84 15.03 7.69
C SER A 70 -3.59 15.89 8.71
N TRP A 71 -4.54 15.28 9.43
CA TRP A 71 -5.43 15.97 10.37
C TRP A 71 -4.70 16.77 11.47
N ASN A 72 -3.45 16.41 11.78
CA ASN A 72 -2.62 17.08 12.79
C ASN A 72 -1.70 18.16 12.20
N GLY A 73 -1.90 18.55 10.94
CA GLY A 73 -1.11 19.59 10.27
C GLY A 73 0.22 19.10 9.66
N ASN A 74 0.54 17.80 9.75
CA ASN A 74 1.80 17.28 9.22
C ASN A 74 1.67 16.77 7.79
N ARG A 75 2.64 17.13 6.95
CA ARG A 75 2.84 16.52 5.63
C ARG A 75 3.65 15.24 5.79
N LEU A 76 3.03 14.10 5.49
CA LEU A 76 3.63 12.78 5.73
C LEU A 76 4.58 12.32 4.60
N PHE A 77 4.30 12.76 3.37
CA PHE A 77 5.16 12.55 2.21
C PHE A 77 5.71 13.91 1.75
N SER A 78 7.00 14.14 2.00
CA SER A 78 7.66 15.36 1.54
C SER A 78 7.97 15.26 0.05
N VAL A 79 7.76 16.35 -0.69
CA VAL A 79 8.16 16.47 -2.11
C VAL A 79 9.68 16.45 -2.22
N ASP A 80 10.37 17.05 -1.26
CA ASP A 80 11.84 16.99 -1.19
C ASP A 80 12.34 15.70 -0.53
N GLY A 81 11.43 14.80 -0.14
CA GLY A 81 11.77 13.54 0.46
C GLY A 81 12.15 12.54 -0.62
N ASN A 82 13.28 11.87 -0.48
CA ASN A 82 13.66 10.78 -1.40
C ASN A 82 13.39 9.38 -0.83
N VAL A 83 12.73 9.29 0.33
CA VAL A 83 12.47 8.03 1.03
C VAL A 83 10.98 7.83 1.32
N TYR A 84 10.49 6.63 1.06
CA TYR A 84 9.19 6.16 1.52
C TYR A 84 9.23 4.65 1.83
N GLY A 85 8.19 4.15 2.49
CA GLY A 85 8.01 2.72 2.72
C GLY A 85 7.01 2.11 1.74
N LYS A 86 7.26 0.86 1.36
CA LYS A 86 6.35 0.07 0.51
C LYS A 86 6.15 -1.30 1.15
N ILE A 87 4.91 -1.69 1.39
CA ILE A 87 4.57 -3.05 1.80
C ILE A 87 3.94 -3.78 0.61
N LYS A 88 4.54 -4.89 0.19
CA LYS A 88 4.00 -5.78 -0.84
C LYS A 88 3.49 -7.05 -0.18
N PHE A 89 2.23 -7.41 -0.43
CA PHE A 89 1.57 -8.48 0.33
C PHE A 89 0.44 -9.14 -0.46
N THR A 90 0.01 -10.32 -0.02
CA THR A 90 -1.31 -10.88 -0.33
C THR A 90 -2.14 -10.92 0.96
N THR A 91 -3.44 -11.17 0.82
CA THR A 91 -4.32 -11.28 1.98
C THR A 91 -5.47 -12.23 1.73
N ASN A 92 -5.83 -13.01 2.75
CA ASN A 92 -7.09 -13.76 2.78
C ASN A 92 -8.31 -12.88 3.13
N ASN A 93 -8.13 -11.61 3.52
CA ASN A 93 -9.21 -10.70 3.91
C ASN A 93 -9.82 -9.94 2.72
N VAL A 94 -9.98 -10.60 1.58
CA VAL A 94 -10.45 -9.96 0.32
C VAL A 94 -11.85 -9.39 0.46
N ASP A 95 -12.73 -10.05 1.21
CA ASP A 95 -14.11 -9.60 1.45
C ASP A 95 -14.20 -8.29 2.25
N ASN A 96 -13.08 -7.85 2.84
CA ASN A 96 -12.96 -6.58 3.58
C ASN A 96 -12.34 -5.46 2.73
N ILE A 97 -12.15 -5.69 1.43
CA ILE A 97 -11.62 -4.73 0.48
C ILE A 97 -12.72 -4.28 -0.47
N GLU A 98 -12.92 -2.97 -0.56
CA GLU A 98 -13.93 -2.37 -1.42
C GLU A 98 -13.32 -1.36 -2.40
N ILE A 99 -14.12 -1.00 -3.41
CA ILE A 99 -13.86 0.19 -4.22
C ILE A 99 -14.41 1.38 -3.43
N PRO A 100 -13.60 2.42 -3.14
CA PRO A 100 -14.03 3.55 -2.33
C PRO A 100 -14.94 4.50 -3.13
N TYR A 101 -16.12 4.04 -3.52
CA TYR A 101 -17.13 4.85 -4.18
C TYR A 101 -17.85 5.74 -3.17
N GLY A 102 -17.96 7.03 -3.48
CA GLY A 102 -18.87 7.94 -2.77
C GLY A 102 -20.27 7.92 -3.35
N GLU A 103 -21.15 8.75 -2.79
CA GLU A 103 -22.58 8.77 -3.11
C GLU A 103 -22.85 8.97 -4.61
N ARG A 104 -22.06 9.83 -5.27
CA ARG A 104 -22.17 10.09 -6.72
C ARG A 104 -21.95 8.84 -7.58
N PHE A 105 -21.20 7.87 -7.06
CA PHE A 105 -20.83 6.61 -7.71
C PHE A 105 -21.59 5.41 -7.12
N GLY A 106 -22.62 5.67 -6.29
CA GLY A 106 -23.47 4.63 -5.70
C GLY A 106 -22.85 3.93 -4.48
N GLY A 107 -21.78 4.46 -3.91
CA GLY A 107 -21.17 3.94 -2.68
C GLY A 107 -21.42 4.83 -1.46
N THR A 108 -20.81 4.48 -0.34
CA THR A 108 -21.00 5.13 0.97
C THR A 108 -19.74 5.80 1.50
N ASN A 109 -18.65 5.83 0.74
CA ASN A 109 -17.40 6.44 1.18
C ASN A 109 -17.57 7.97 1.26
N THR A 110 -17.22 8.54 2.42
CA THR A 110 -17.30 9.98 2.70
C THR A 110 -15.94 10.65 2.90
N ASP A 111 -14.85 9.93 2.66
CA ASP A 111 -13.50 10.45 2.85
C ASP A 111 -13.24 11.63 1.91
N GLY A 112 -12.63 12.67 2.45
CA GLY A 112 -12.19 13.83 1.69
C GLY A 112 -10.87 13.57 0.94
N PRO A 113 -10.31 14.61 0.30
CA PRO A 113 -9.00 14.53 -0.33
C PRO A 113 -7.94 13.90 0.58
N PRO A 114 -7.11 12.97 0.06
CA PRO A 114 -6.87 12.71 -1.36
C PRO A 114 -7.84 11.74 -2.06
N CYS A 115 -8.77 11.12 -1.34
CA CYS A 115 -9.75 10.21 -1.93
C CYS A 115 -10.68 10.99 -2.89
N THR A 116 -10.80 10.50 -4.13
CA THR A 116 -11.66 11.12 -5.15
C THR A 116 -13.08 10.56 -5.15
N GLN A 117 -13.32 9.50 -4.37
CA GLN A 117 -14.57 8.79 -4.26
C GLN A 117 -15.07 8.14 -5.57
N ASN A 118 -14.24 8.05 -6.61
CA ASN A 118 -14.59 7.48 -7.91
C ASN A 118 -13.90 6.13 -8.19
N GLY A 119 -13.19 5.58 -7.19
CA GLY A 119 -12.43 4.34 -7.30
C GLY A 119 -11.06 4.47 -7.96
N PHE A 120 -10.62 5.68 -8.31
CA PHE A 120 -9.25 5.99 -8.76
C PHE A 120 -8.61 7.07 -7.89
N THR A 121 -7.28 7.07 -7.84
CA THR A 121 -6.57 8.19 -7.22
C THR A 121 -6.76 9.47 -8.04
N GLY A 122 -6.53 10.62 -7.42
CA GLY A 122 -6.56 11.92 -8.09
C GLY A 122 -5.28 12.27 -8.86
N SER A 123 -4.62 11.25 -9.44
CA SER A 123 -3.30 11.33 -10.10
C SER A 123 -3.14 12.55 -11.01
N ARG A 124 -1.95 13.17 -11.03
CA ARG A 124 -1.63 14.37 -11.82
C ARG A 124 -0.46 14.22 -12.81
N ASN A 125 0.12 13.04 -12.93
CA ASN A 125 1.26 12.76 -13.81
C ASN A 125 0.92 11.81 -14.97
N GLY A 126 -0.38 11.61 -15.25
CA GLY A 126 -0.85 10.73 -16.32
C GLY A 126 -1.00 9.25 -15.92
N GLU A 127 -0.57 8.88 -14.70
CA GLU A 127 -0.83 7.55 -14.15
C GLU A 127 -2.33 7.35 -13.89
N PHE A 128 -2.81 6.14 -14.12
CA PHE A 128 -4.21 5.76 -13.92
C PHE A 128 -4.29 4.65 -12.89
N VAL A 129 -4.39 5.02 -11.61
CA VAL A 129 -4.24 4.08 -10.49
C VAL A 129 -5.61 3.72 -9.90
N PRO A 130 -6.08 2.46 -10.06
CA PRO A 130 -7.26 1.99 -9.37
C PRO A 130 -7.02 1.94 -7.86
N GLU A 131 -7.92 2.57 -7.12
CA GLU A 131 -7.87 2.66 -5.68
C GLU A 131 -8.79 1.59 -5.05
N TRP A 132 -8.31 1.01 -3.96
CA TRP A 132 -9.03 0.03 -3.14
C TRP A 132 -8.89 0.42 -1.68
N HIS A 133 -9.86 0.03 -0.85
CA HIS A 133 -9.90 0.44 0.55
C HIS A 133 -10.20 -0.75 1.46
N PHE A 134 -9.37 -0.95 2.49
CA PHE A 134 -9.71 -1.86 3.58
C PHE A 134 -10.63 -1.16 4.58
N ASN A 135 -11.71 -1.83 4.97
CA ASN A 135 -12.64 -1.32 6.00
C ASN A 135 -12.06 -1.30 7.44
N ASN A 136 -10.91 -1.94 7.68
CA ASN A 136 -10.21 -1.98 8.96
C ASN A 136 -8.71 -2.26 8.73
N ARG A 137 -7.98 -2.68 9.76
CA ARG A 137 -6.60 -3.15 9.68
C ARG A 137 -6.54 -4.65 9.85
N TYR A 138 -5.84 -5.31 8.94
CA TYR A 138 -5.69 -6.76 8.92
C TYR A 138 -4.22 -7.16 8.85
N PHE A 139 -3.88 -8.31 9.41
CA PHE A 139 -2.57 -8.91 9.16
C PHE A 139 -2.47 -9.29 7.67
N PRO A 140 -1.32 -9.02 7.02
CA PRO A 140 -1.08 -9.59 5.71
C PRO A 140 -0.82 -11.10 5.81
N ASP A 141 -0.83 -11.79 4.68
CA ASP A 141 -0.39 -13.19 4.67
C ASP A 141 1.11 -13.31 4.98
N ASN A 142 1.51 -14.50 5.42
CA ASN A 142 2.91 -14.80 5.73
C ASN A 142 3.83 -14.49 4.54
N GLY A 143 5.00 -13.93 4.82
CA GLY A 143 5.97 -13.59 3.79
C GLY A 143 5.76 -12.21 3.15
N ALA A 144 4.79 -11.41 3.62
CA ALA A 144 4.65 -10.03 3.16
C ALA A 144 5.94 -9.22 3.36
N GLU A 145 6.27 -8.39 2.38
CA GLU A 145 7.58 -7.76 2.24
C GLU A 145 7.49 -6.26 2.55
N LEU A 146 8.24 -5.78 3.54
CA LEU A 146 8.40 -4.37 3.82
C LEU A 146 9.71 -3.86 3.20
N TYR A 147 9.60 -2.85 2.33
CA TYR A 147 10.70 -2.18 1.66
C TYR A 147 10.87 -0.75 2.15
N ARG A 148 12.12 -0.32 2.27
CA ARG A 148 12.51 1.09 2.23
C ARG A 148 12.89 1.41 0.78
N VAL A 149 12.27 2.42 0.19
CA VAL A 149 12.64 2.91 -1.14
C VAL A 149 13.39 4.22 -0.97
N THR A 150 14.58 4.34 -1.55
CA THR A 150 15.40 5.55 -1.51
C THR A 150 15.88 5.88 -2.91
N ASP A 151 15.54 7.07 -3.42
CA ASP A 151 15.84 7.48 -4.80
C ASP A 151 15.40 6.42 -5.84
N GLY A 152 14.18 5.90 -5.67
CA GLY A 152 13.62 4.83 -6.53
C GLY A 152 14.24 3.44 -6.34
N THR A 153 15.27 3.31 -5.52
CA THR A 153 15.93 2.03 -5.23
C THR A 153 15.26 1.34 -4.05
N GLU A 154 14.78 0.12 -4.29
CA GLU A 154 14.07 -0.67 -3.28
C GLU A 154 15.04 -1.54 -2.47
N LYS A 155 14.98 -1.42 -1.14
CA LYS A 155 15.70 -2.28 -0.20
C LYS A 155 14.69 -3.01 0.69
N LEU A 156 14.67 -4.33 0.62
CA LEU A 156 13.88 -5.14 1.54
C LEU A 156 14.45 -5.00 2.96
N VAL A 157 13.61 -4.62 3.93
CA VAL A 157 14.03 -4.38 5.32
C VAL A 157 13.40 -5.34 6.32
N ALA A 158 12.21 -5.86 6.05
CA ALA A 158 11.58 -6.89 6.89
C ALA A 158 10.60 -7.77 6.11
N ILE A 159 10.27 -8.91 6.71
CA ILE A 159 9.31 -9.88 6.21
C ILE A 159 8.33 -10.18 7.33
N PHE A 160 7.04 -10.18 7.02
CA PHE A 160 6.00 -10.54 7.96
C PHE A 160 6.02 -12.04 8.25
N ASP A 161 6.08 -12.37 9.53
CA ASP A 161 5.95 -13.73 10.04
C ASP A 161 4.57 -13.88 10.69
N SER A 162 3.75 -14.81 10.18
CA SER A 162 2.37 -15.00 10.64
C SER A 162 2.26 -15.64 12.02
N ASP A 163 3.28 -16.40 12.44
CA ASP A 163 3.29 -17.06 13.75
C ASP A 163 3.61 -16.04 14.85
N LEU A 164 4.60 -15.17 14.58
CA LEU A 164 4.98 -14.08 15.47
C LEU A 164 4.06 -12.85 15.33
N LYS A 165 3.33 -12.73 14.23
CA LYS A 165 2.48 -11.58 13.86
C LYS A 165 3.24 -10.26 13.80
N LEU A 166 4.47 -10.30 13.30
CA LEU A 166 5.39 -9.17 13.26
C LEU A 166 6.16 -9.11 11.94
N PHE A 167 6.55 -7.90 11.53
CA PHE A 167 7.57 -7.71 10.49
C PHE A 167 8.95 -7.90 11.10
N ILE A 168 9.59 -9.03 10.80
CA ILE A 168 10.91 -9.37 11.33
C ILE A 168 12.00 -8.81 10.40
N PRO A 169 12.96 -8.00 10.91
CA PRO A 169 14.03 -7.44 10.10
C PRO A 169 14.84 -8.50 9.33
N VAL A 170 15.14 -8.26 8.05
CA VAL A 170 15.83 -9.21 7.16
C VAL A 170 17.17 -9.72 7.70
N LYS A 171 17.84 -8.95 8.57
CA LYS A 171 19.11 -9.36 9.21
C LYS A 171 18.97 -10.60 10.11
N TYR A 172 17.76 -10.90 10.57
CA TYR A 172 17.45 -12.09 11.37
C TYR A 172 17.00 -13.28 10.52
N TRP A 173 16.99 -13.13 9.18
CA TRP A 173 16.68 -14.21 8.26
C TRP A 173 17.97 -14.78 7.65
N GLU A 174 17.98 -16.09 7.45
CA GLU A 174 18.94 -16.83 6.65
C GLU A 174 18.33 -17.18 5.30
N VAL A 175 19.08 -16.92 4.22
CA VAL A 175 18.69 -17.33 2.88
C VAL A 175 19.14 -18.78 2.70
N LYS A 176 18.19 -19.72 2.64
CA LYS A 176 18.51 -21.13 2.38
C LYS A 176 18.72 -21.41 0.89
N ASN A 177 17.94 -20.77 0.02
CA ASN A 177 18.01 -20.80 -1.45
C ASN A 177 17.47 -19.47 -2.02
N ASP A 178 17.62 -19.20 -3.32
CA ASP A 178 17.20 -17.95 -4.01
C ASP A 178 15.75 -17.47 -3.75
N LYS A 179 14.90 -18.33 -3.18
CA LYS A 179 13.47 -18.04 -2.92
C LYS A 179 13.02 -18.30 -1.48
N THR A 180 13.88 -18.84 -0.60
CA THR A 180 13.44 -19.28 0.74
C THR A 180 14.30 -18.66 1.83
N ARG A 181 13.64 -17.97 2.75
CA ARG A 181 14.24 -17.39 3.94
C ARG A 181 13.68 -18.08 5.18
N VAL A 182 14.54 -18.39 6.15
CA VAL A 182 14.13 -18.91 7.46
C VAL A 182 14.69 -18.02 8.55
N LEU A 183 14.04 -17.95 9.72
CA LEU A 183 14.60 -17.23 10.85
C LEU A 183 15.88 -17.93 11.32
N LYS A 184 16.89 -17.14 11.68
CA LYS A 184 18.11 -17.62 12.32
C LYS A 184 17.75 -18.26 13.66
N GLU A 185 18.21 -19.48 13.87
CA GLU A 185 18.15 -20.10 15.20
C GLU A 185 19.06 -19.30 16.15
N THR A 186 18.54 -18.92 17.31
CA THR A 186 19.29 -18.24 18.38
C THR A 186 20.03 -19.22 19.27
#